data_AF-I3YRJ5-F1
#
_entry.id   AF-I3YRJ5-F1
#
_cell.length_a   1.000
_cell.length_b   1.000
_cell.length_c   1.000
_cell.angle_alpha   90.00
_cell.angle_beta   90.00
_cell.angle_gamma   90.00
#
_symmetry.space_group_name_H-M   'P 1'
#
loop_
_entity.id
_entity.type
_entity.pdbx_description
1 polymer ?
#
loop_
_entity_poly.entity_id
_entity_poly.type
_entity_poly.pdbx_seq_one_letter_code
_entity_poly.pdbx_strand_id
1 'polypeptide(L)'
;MLLTDPIGLYISTFLLNCVYLIVAHNAEKKYKSYHFGNFFYYICDKYFNVKIFSRGTLRDFWEKHGNCELQLKTWYRETEKSNWSSINDLKSEYPNASILKDNRIVFNIKGNDYRLIVKFNFEYQLAWIRFIGTHAEYDKINANEI
;
A
#
# COMPACT_ATOMS: atom_id res chain seq x y z
N MET A 1 -24.21 52.59 -10.07
CA MET A 1 -22.99 52.38 -10.87
C MET A 1 -21.96 51.71 -9.99
N LEU A 2 -21.95 50.38 -9.97
CA LEU A 2 -20.83 49.61 -9.44
C LEU A 2 -20.40 48.68 -10.58
N LEU A 3 -19.28 49.02 -11.18
CA LEU A 3 -18.63 48.26 -12.22
C LEU A 3 -18.07 46.99 -11.57
N THR A 4 -18.56 45.82 -11.94
CA THR A 4 -17.86 44.57 -11.66
C THR A 4 -16.66 44.51 -12.60
N ASP A 5 -15.49 44.90 -12.12
CA ASP A 5 -14.26 44.93 -12.91
C ASP A 5 -13.89 43.52 -13.42
N PRO A 6 -13.84 43.28 -14.75
CA PRO A 6 -13.52 41.97 -15.33
C PRO A 6 -12.12 41.44 -14.96
N ILE A 7 -11.21 42.35 -14.59
CA ILE A 7 -9.82 42.04 -14.23
C ILE A 7 -9.74 41.31 -12.87
N GLY A 8 -10.61 41.65 -11.93
CA GLY A 8 -10.64 41.02 -10.60
C GLY A 8 -11.07 39.55 -10.64
N LEU A 9 -11.97 39.20 -11.57
CA LEU A 9 -12.40 37.82 -11.77
C LEU A 9 -11.28 36.96 -12.39
N TYR A 10 -10.51 37.54 -13.31
CA TYR A 10 -9.40 36.86 -13.98
C TYR A 10 -8.25 36.54 -13.02
N ILE A 11 -7.88 37.49 -12.15
CA ILE A 11 -6.84 37.29 -11.12
C ILE A 11 -7.30 36.26 -10.08
N SER A 12 -8.57 36.24 -9.68
CA SER A 12 -9.13 35.21 -8.80
C SER A 12 -9.03 33.82 -9.42
N THR A 13 -9.43 33.65 -10.68
CA THR A 13 -9.35 32.34 -11.36
C THR A 13 -7.92 31.91 -11.67
N PHE A 14 -7.00 32.85 -11.89
CA PHE A 14 -5.59 32.57 -12.14
C PHE A 14 -4.87 32.18 -10.84
N LEU A 15 -5.15 32.86 -9.73
CA LEU A 15 -4.65 32.49 -8.42
C LEU A 15 -5.23 31.15 -7.93
N LEU A 16 -6.52 30.88 -8.19
CA LEU A 16 -7.13 29.59 -7.88
C LEU A 16 -6.49 28.45 -8.69
N ASN A 17 -6.22 28.67 -9.98
CA ASN A 17 -5.50 27.71 -10.82
C ASN A 17 -4.03 27.54 -10.42
N CYS A 18 -3.33 28.60 -10.04
CA CYS A 18 -1.95 28.53 -9.57
C CYS A 18 -1.84 27.81 -8.21
N VAL A 19 -2.76 28.04 -7.28
CA VAL A 19 -2.84 27.29 -6.02
C VAL A 19 -3.16 25.81 -6.31
N TYR A 20 -4.05 25.52 -7.26
CA TYR A 20 -4.35 24.14 -7.67
C TYR A 20 -3.13 23.43 -8.28
N LEU A 21 -2.34 24.12 -9.10
CA LEU A 21 -1.10 23.59 -9.67
C LEU A 21 0.02 23.40 -8.64
N ILE A 22 0.14 24.28 -7.64
CA ILE A 22 1.14 24.15 -6.56
C ILE A 22 0.84 22.94 -5.66
N VAL A 23 -0.44 22.61 -5.42
CA VAL A 23 -0.83 21.41 -4.67
C VAL A 23 -0.59 20.12 -5.47
N ALA A 24 -0.67 20.17 -6.80
CA ALA A 24 -0.49 19.01 -7.68
C ALA A 24 0.97 18.57 -7.86
N HIS A 25 1.95 19.41 -7.53
CA HIS A 25 3.37 19.10 -7.78
C HIS A 25 4.05 18.24 -6.70
N ASN A 26 3.37 17.93 -5.59
CA ASN A 26 3.81 16.93 -4.62
C ASN A 26 3.00 15.65 -4.81
N ALA A 27 3.54 14.77 -5.66
CA ALA A 27 3.00 13.45 -5.96
C ALA A 27 2.72 12.62 -4.69
N GLU A 28 1.69 11.76 -4.77
CA GLU A 28 1.21 10.75 -3.80
C GLU A 28 -0.04 11.07 -2.95
N LYS A 29 -0.66 12.25 -3.06
CA LYS A 29 -1.96 12.49 -2.38
C LYS A 29 -3.12 12.33 -3.36
N LYS A 30 -3.89 11.23 -3.28
CA LYS A 30 -5.22 11.21 -3.92
C LYS A 30 -6.21 11.94 -3.00
N TYR A 31 -6.94 12.87 -3.58
CA TYR A 31 -7.99 13.63 -2.90
C TYR A 31 -9.34 13.07 -3.35
N LYS A 32 -10.24 12.80 -2.41
CA LYS A 32 -11.65 12.52 -2.72
C LYS A 32 -12.44 13.81 -2.59
N SER A 33 -13.22 14.13 -3.62
CA SER A 33 -14.13 15.27 -3.64
C SER A 33 -15.52 14.85 -3.16
N TYR A 34 -16.10 15.64 -2.27
CA TYR A 34 -17.45 15.48 -1.74
C TYR A 34 -18.27 16.73 -2.05
N HIS A 35 -19.53 16.51 -2.40
CA HIS A 35 -20.47 17.58 -2.72
C HIS A 35 -21.54 17.68 -1.63
N PHE A 36 -21.70 18.86 -1.06
CA PHE A 36 -22.83 19.18 -0.18
C PHE A 36 -23.46 20.50 -0.64
N GLY A 37 -24.56 20.38 -1.39
CA GLY A 37 -25.14 21.51 -2.13
C GLY A 37 -24.14 22.08 -3.13
N ASN A 38 -23.88 23.40 -3.07
CA ASN A 38 -22.94 24.09 -3.95
C ASN A 38 -21.49 24.08 -3.44
N PHE A 39 -21.20 23.39 -2.34
CA PHE A 39 -19.87 23.33 -1.76
C PHE A 39 -19.12 22.05 -2.16
N PHE A 40 -17.87 22.23 -2.56
CA PHE A 40 -16.90 21.16 -2.82
C PHE A 40 -15.96 21.03 -1.62
N TYR A 41 -15.90 19.84 -1.05
CA TYR A 41 -14.94 19.50 0.01
C TYR A 41 -13.94 18.49 -0.52
N TYR A 42 -12.64 18.78 -0.40
CA TYR A 42 -11.56 17.86 -0.75
C TYR A 42 -11.00 17.27 0.53
N ILE A 43 -11.21 15.97 0.74
CA ILE A 43 -10.57 15.26 1.85
C ILE A 43 -9.32 14.61 1.28
N CYS A 44 -8.18 14.92 1.89
CA CYS A 44 -6.96 14.14 1.70
C CYS A 44 -7.19 12.81 2.40
N ASP A 45 -7.35 11.73 1.64
CA ASP A 45 -7.33 10.39 2.23
C ASP A 45 -5.98 10.23 2.93
N LYS A 46 -6.01 9.94 4.24
CA LYS A 46 -4.80 9.75 5.03
C LYS A 46 -4.22 8.39 4.63
N TYR A 47 -3.22 8.40 3.75
CA TYR A 47 -2.47 7.19 3.38
C TYR A 47 -1.68 6.70 4.59
N PHE A 48 -2.12 5.61 5.20
CA PHE A 48 -1.34 4.93 6.22
C PHE A 48 -0.52 3.85 5.52
N ASN A 49 0.79 4.06 5.44
CA ASN A 49 1.72 3.06 4.95
C ASN A 49 1.81 1.88 5.92
N VAL A 50 1.88 0.66 5.39
CA VAL A 50 2.09 -0.53 6.22
C VAL A 50 3.53 -0.57 6.70
N LYS A 51 3.73 -0.67 8.02
CA LYS A 51 5.05 -0.87 8.62
C LYS A 51 5.41 -2.34 8.64
N ILE A 52 6.43 -2.71 7.88
CA ILE A 52 6.91 -4.09 7.77
C ILE A 52 8.07 -4.32 8.74
N PHE A 53 7.92 -5.28 9.63
CA PHE A 53 8.96 -5.75 10.54
C PHE A 53 9.73 -6.92 9.95
N SER A 54 10.98 -7.06 10.39
CA SER A 54 11.89 -8.15 9.98
C SER A 54 12.31 -8.11 8.51
N ARG A 55 12.52 -6.91 7.94
CA ARG A 55 13.07 -6.75 6.57
C ARG A 55 14.40 -7.49 6.37
N GLY A 56 15.21 -7.62 7.41
CA GLY A 56 16.47 -8.38 7.39
C GLY A 56 16.27 -9.82 6.93
N THR A 57 15.18 -10.47 7.34
CA THR A 57 14.85 -11.85 6.95
C THR A 57 14.68 -12.00 5.43
N LEU A 58 14.09 -11.02 4.74
CA LEU A 58 14.01 -11.06 3.29
C LEU A 58 15.39 -10.90 2.64
N ARG A 59 16.20 -10.00 3.20
CA ARG A 59 17.55 -9.74 2.70
C ARG A 59 18.43 -10.97 2.78
N ASP A 60 18.48 -11.57 3.95
CA ASP A 60 19.29 -12.76 4.20
C ASP A 60 18.82 -13.95 3.33
N PHE A 61 17.53 -13.97 2.97
CA PHE A 61 16.98 -14.98 2.06
C PHE A 61 17.39 -14.74 0.60
N TRP A 62 17.21 -13.52 0.06
CA TRP A 62 17.56 -13.25 -1.33
C TRP A 62 19.07 -13.21 -1.58
N GLU A 63 19.89 -12.94 -0.56
CA GLU A 63 21.36 -13.05 -0.67
C GLU A 63 21.80 -14.51 -0.94
N LYS A 64 21.04 -15.49 -0.44
CA LYS A 64 21.25 -16.93 -0.73
C LYS A 64 20.53 -17.37 -2.00
N HIS A 65 19.40 -16.73 -2.31
CA HIS A 65 18.53 -17.06 -3.43
C HIS A 65 18.29 -15.82 -4.32
N GLY A 66 19.32 -15.37 -5.04
CA GLY A 66 19.27 -14.13 -5.83
C GLY A 66 18.15 -14.07 -6.89
N ASN A 67 17.64 -15.23 -7.31
CA ASN A 67 16.54 -15.34 -8.27
C ASN A 67 15.18 -14.80 -7.76
N CYS A 68 15.01 -14.55 -6.45
CA CYS A 68 13.78 -14.01 -5.87
C CYS A 68 13.92 -12.56 -5.37
N GLU A 69 15.12 -11.98 -5.44
CA GLU A 69 15.42 -10.64 -4.92
C GLU A 69 14.45 -9.58 -5.45
N LEU A 70 14.27 -9.53 -6.77
CA LEU A 70 13.43 -8.53 -7.43
C LEU A 70 11.99 -8.63 -6.92
N GLN A 71 11.42 -9.84 -6.85
CA GLN A 71 10.03 -10.03 -6.43
C GLN A 71 9.83 -9.75 -4.94
N LEU A 72 10.80 -10.07 -4.09
CA LEU A 72 10.73 -9.71 -2.67
C LEU A 72 10.84 -8.21 -2.44
N LYS A 73 11.69 -7.52 -3.21
CA LYS A 73 11.75 -6.05 -3.21
C LYS A 73 10.44 -5.43 -3.71
N THR A 74 9.86 -5.98 -4.77
CA THR A 74 8.56 -5.54 -5.29
C THR A 74 7.46 -5.74 -4.26
N TRP A 75 7.33 -6.95 -3.70
CA TRP A 75 6.36 -7.26 -2.65
C TRP A 75 6.51 -6.32 -1.44
N TYR A 76 7.74 -6.05 -0.99
CA TYR A 76 7.99 -5.13 0.13
C TYR A 76 7.47 -3.73 -0.19
N ARG A 77 7.77 -3.20 -1.38
CA ARG A 77 7.36 -1.84 -1.80
C ARG A 77 5.85 -1.73 -1.99
N GLU A 78 5.23 -2.75 -2.58
CA GLU A 78 3.77 -2.81 -2.78
C GLU A 78 3.06 -2.87 -1.43
N THR A 79 3.52 -3.74 -0.54
CA THR A 79 2.96 -3.89 0.81
C THR A 79 3.13 -2.60 1.63
N GLU A 80 4.32 -1.99 1.63
CA GLU A 80 4.60 -0.75 2.38
C GLU A 80 3.69 0.41 1.95
N LYS A 81 3.35 0.50 0.66
CA LYS A 81 2.46 1.54 0.11
C LYS A 81 0.98 1.14 0.06
N SER A 82 0.66 -0.07 0.46
CA SER A 82 -0.73 -0.55 0.46
C SER A 82 -1.57 0.18 1.50
N ASN A 83 -2.90 0.18 1.32
CA ASN A 83 -3.85 0.73 2.27
C ASN A 83 -4.91 -0.32 2.62
N TRP A 84 -4.49 -1.58 2.76
CA TRP A 84 -5.42 -2.67 3.03
C TRP A 84 -5.99 -2.53 4.43
N SER A 85 -7.30 -2.39 4.51
CA SER A 85 -8.04 -2.32 5.77
C SER A 85 -8.60 -3.68 6.20
N SER A 86 -8.63 -4.64 5.27
CA SER A 86 -9.14 -5.97 5.48
C SER A 86 -8.41 -7.03 4.66
N ILE A 87 -8.62 -8.29 5.01
CA ILE A 87 -8.15 -9.44 4.22
C ILE A 87 -8.73 -9.39 2.79
N ASN A 88 -9.98 -8.93 2.63
CA ASN A 88 -10.63 -8.87 1.33
C ASN A 88 -9.94 -7.86 0.41
N ASP A 89 -9.52 -6.71 0.94
CA ASP A 89 -8.78 -5.70 0.18
C ASP A 89 -7.47 -6.29 -0.33
N LEU A 90 -6.70 -6.91 0.56
CA LEU A 90 -5.45 -7.58 0.21
C LEU A 90 -5.69 -8.68 -0.83
N LYS A 91 -6.71 -9.51 -0.65
CA LYS A 91 -7.04 -10.63 -1.54
C LYS A 91 -7.50 -10.16 -2.92
N SER A 92 -8.07 -8.95 -3.02
CA SER A 92 -8.42 -8.35 -4.31
C SER A 92 -7.19 -7.99 -5.14
N GLU A 93 -6.10 -7.56 -4.49
CA GLU A 93 -4.82 -7.25 -5.14
C GLU A 93 -3.91 -8.48 -5.31
N TYR A 94 -3.97 -9.42 -4.36
CA TYR A 94 -3.27 -10.71 -4.41
C TYR A 94 -4.23 -11.90 -4.35
N PRO A 95 -4.95 -12.21 -5.46
CA PRO A 95 -5.89 -13.33 -5.51
C PRO A 95 -5.27 -14.69 -5.19
N ASN A 96 -3.98 -14.86 -5.46
CA ASN A 96 -3.26 -16.12 -5.20
C ASN A 96 -2.74 -16.25 -3.76
N ALA A 97 -2.86 -15.22 -2.92
CA ALA A 97 -2.39 -15.27 -1.54
C ALA A 97 -3.27 -16.17 -0.68
N SER A 98 -2.70 -17.14 0.04
CA SER A 98 -3.48 -18.04 0.90
C SER A 98 -3.70 -17.42 2.27
N ILE A 99 -4.92 -17.50 2.78
CA ILE A 99 -5.30 -16.94 4.09
C ILE A 99 -5.27 -18.07 5.13
N LEU A 100 -4.56 -17.84 6.22
CA LEU A 100 -4.47 -18.73 7.37
C LEU A 100 -5.18 -18.08 8.58
N LYS A 101 -5.18 -18.78 9.71
CA LYS A 101 -5.74 -18.26 10.97
C LYS A 101 -4.97 -17.01 11.44
N ASP A 102 -5.61 -16.18 12.27
CA ASP A 102 -4.95 -15.06 12.96
C ASP A 102 -4.27 -14.05 12.00
N ASN A 103 -4.96 -13.73 10.89
CA ASN A 103 -4.52 -12.77 9.86
C ASN A 103 -3.12 -13.09 9.28
N ARG A 104 -2.78 -14.37 9.23
CA ARG A 104 -1.56 -14.85 8.57
C ARG A 104 -1.84 -15.09 7.11
N ILE A 105 -0.95 -14.63 6.25
CA ILE A 105 -1.13 -14.65 4.80
C ILE A 105 0.13 -15.20 4.18
N VAL A 106 -0.06 -16.13 3.25
CA VAL A 106 1.00 -16.79 2.51
C VAL A 106 1.01 -16.27 1.08
N PHE A 107 2.12 -15.63 0.69
CA PHE A 107 2.35 -15.17 -0.67
C PHE A 107 3.20 -16.17 -1.43
N ASN A 108 2.84 -16.38 -2.70
CA ASN A 108 3.65 -17.14 -3.64
C ASN A 108 4.70 -16.21 -4.22
N ILE A 109 5.97 -16.53 -4.01
CA ILE A 109 7.10 -15.76 -4.54
C ILE A 109 7.76 -16.59 -5.65
N LYS A 110 8.22 -15.91 -6.71
CA LYS A 110 8.87 -16.52 -7.87
C LYS A 110 8.07 -17.65 -8.51
N GLY A 111 6.87 -17.32 -8.98
CA GLY A 111 6.07 -18.28 -9.74
C GLY A 111 5.75 -19.57 -8.97
N ASN A 112 5.57 -19.46 -7.64
CA ASN A 112 5.25 -20.54 -6.71
C ASN A 112 6.44 -21.33 -6.13
N ASP A 113 7.69 -20.96 -6.44
CA ASP A 113 8.88 -21.65 -5.89
C ASP A 113 9.06 -21.44 -4.38
N TYR A 114 8.65 -20.28 -3.88
CA TYR A 114 8.84 -19.88 -2.49
C TYR A 114 7.52 -19.45 -1.83
N ARG A 115 7.49 -19.53 -0.51
CA ARG A 115 6.38 -19.11 0.35
C ARG A 115 6.87 -18.05 1.32
N LEU A 116 6.21 -16.90 1.31
CA LEU A 116 6.42 -15.83 2.27
C LEU A 116 5.19 -15.76 3.19
N ILE A 117 5.39 -16.00 4.49
CA ILE A 117 4.33 -15.97 5.49
C ILE A 117 4.44 -14.67 6.28
N VAL A 118 3.35 -13.92 6.29
CA VAL A 118 3.28 -12.62 6.94
C VAL A 118 2.03 -12.54 7.79
N LYS A 119 2.18 -12.12 9.05
CA LYS A 119 1.06 -11.78 9.92
C LYS A 119 0.73 -10.31 9.73
N PHE A 120 -0.53 -10.00 9.46
CA PHE A 120 -1.01 -8.62 9.34
C PHE A 120 -1.82 -8.20 10.57
N ASN A 121 -1.63 -6.96 10.98
CA ASN A 121 -2.58 -6.23 11.80
C ASN A 121 -3.09 -5.04 10.97
N PHE A 122 -4.28 -5.20 10.39
CA PHE A 122 -4.89 -4.20 9.52
C PHE A 122 -5.35 -2.95 10.28
N GLU A 123 -5.67 -3.06 11.58
CA GLU A 123 -6.06 -1.91 12.40
C GLU A 123 -4.88 -0.93 12.58
N TYR A 124 -3.69 -1.48 12.85
CA TYR A 124 -2.48 -0.68 13.07
C TYR A 124 -1.57 -0.55 11.84
N GLN A 125 -1.98 -1.11 10.69
CA GLN A 125 -1.18 -1.14 9.46
C GLN A 125 0.23 -1.71 9.70
N LEU A 126 0.30 -2.87 10.35
CA LEU A 126 1.55 -3.56 10.67
C LEU A 126 1.63 -4.91 9.96
N ALA A 127 2.82 -5.26 9.50
CA ALA A 127 3.12 -6.56 8.89
C ALA A 127 4.36 -7.18 9.53
N TRP A 128 4.27 -8.42 10.00
CA TRP A 128 5.40 -9.17 10.53
C TRP A 128 5.71 -10.36 9.65
N ILE A 129 6.93 -10.38 9.12
CA ILE A 129 7.43 -11.52 8.37
C ILE A 129 7.70 -12.65 9.38
N ARG A 130 6.96 -13.75 9.23
CA ARG A 130 7.08 -14.94 10.07
C ARG A 130 8.05 -15.94 9.49
N PHE A 131 8.05 -16.08 8.17
CA PHE A 131 8.86 -17.08 7.48
C PHE A 131 9.00 -16.75 6.00
N ILE A 132 10.14 -17.11 5.42
CA ILE A 132 10.32 -17.25 3.98
C ILE A 132 11.15 -18.49 3.68
N GLY A 133 10.73 -19.27 2.69
CA GLY A 133 11.41 -20.51 2.31
C GLY A 133 10.85 -21.14 1.06
N THR A 134 11.49 -22.23 0.64
CA THR A 134 11.03 -23.13 -0.42
C THR A 134 9.72 -23.82 -0.04
N HIS A 135 9.02 -24.38 -1.02
CA HIS A 135 7.85 -25.20 -0.75
C HIS A 135 8.15 -26.38 0.19
N ALA A 136 9.31 -27.04 0.01
CA ALA A 136 9.72 -28.16 0.84
C ALA A 136 10.05 -27.76 2.30
N GLU A 137 10.51 -26.54 2.54
CA GLU A 137 10.69 -26.01 3.90
C GLU A 137 9.35 -25.61 4.51
N TYR A 138 8.46 -25.02 3.71
CA TYR A 138 7.09 -24.69 4.11
C TYR A 138 6.32 -25.93 4.57
N ASP A 139 6.44 -27.06 3.88
CA ASP A 139 5.71 -28.30 4.22
C ASP A 139 6.18 -28.91 5.55
N LYS A 140 7.36 -28.54 6.03
CA LYS A 140 7.92 -29.03 7.31
C LYS A 140 7.46 -28.21 8.51
N ILE A 141 6.84 -27.05 8.30
CA ILE A 141 6.44 -26.14 9.37
C ILE A 141 4.92 -26.08 9.51
N ASN A 142 4.44 -25.86 10.73
CA ASN A 142 3.02 -25.54 10.93
C ASN A 142 2.80 -24.03 10.73
N ALA A 143 2.38 -23.65 9.52
CA ALA A 143 2.19 -22.24 9.14
C ALA A 143 1.19 -21.47 10.05
N ASN A 144 0.28 -22.17 10.73
CA ASN A 144 -0.68 -21.55 11.66
C ASN A 144 -0.07 -21.17 13.02
N GLU A 145 1.07 -21.75 13.40
CA GLU A 145 1.64 -21.61 14.75
C GLU A 145 2.91 -20.75 14.81
N ILE A 146 3.59 -20.54 13.67
CA ILE A 146 4.93 -19.93 13.63
C ILE A 146 5.05 -18.43 13.83
#